data_AF-A0A7X4JU01-F1
#
_entry.id   AF-A0A7X4JU01-F1
#
_cell.length_a   1.000
_cell.length_b   1.000
_cell.length_c   1.000
_cell.angle_alpha   90.00
_cell.angle_beta   90.00
_cell.angle_gamma   90.00
#
_symmetry.space_group_name_H-M   'P 1'
#
loop_
_entity.id
_entity.type
_entity.pdbx_description
1 polymer ?
#
loop_
_entity_poly.entity_id
_entity_poly.type
_entity_poly.pdbx_seq_one_letter_code
_entity_poly.pdbx_strand_id
1 'polypeptide(L)'
;MQADLSTAYIFLRNIEHGLQAAEGQQTHSLSASARGLRALARRLGFDEIETLTAVLDRHRDRVHAVYANLFHDETGEEGLAGRELFRLLAGEIDDEQGRARLAAAGVENPDGALQAIRALDAAPAQGRSSSRNLLANLLASILATEAPLCARGQVLIRLEKVVARAGAPAALYRTLLEDDELRRRLLLGLDAGDLFAARLAAYPELLDFLTAVDLDRDAFRTAVVAAFEEVIANGDDLPSRFDPFRRIKAIEEFKVLAEWLTGRRLSLLNDKLSLVADCAIEAAARAVASDLPPTPDATDPDAGWTVFALGKLGSRELTVHSDLDLVFVYAGETTDAARFQGHQKFVRAIYDLLSNFFYDWSSYEIDTRLRPEGKMG
;
A
#
# COMPACT_ATOMS: atom_id res chain seq x y z
N MET A 1 -37.84 2.59 9.75
CA MET A 1 -36.45 3.04 9.46
C MET A 1 -36.12 4.39 10.09
N GLN A 2 -36.72 5.52 9.69
CA GLN A 2 -36.38 6.85 10.24
C GLN A 2 -36.78 7.04 11.72
N ALA A 3 -37.91 6.48 12.15
CA ALA A 3 -38.34 6.46 13.54
C ALA A 3 -37.51 5.52 14.44
N ASP A 4 -36.86 4.51 13.84
CA ASP A 4 -36.05 3.53 14.58
C ASP A 4 -34.66 4.09 14.91
N LEU A 5 -34.05 4.83 13.96
CA LEU A 5 -32.77 5.51 14.17
C LEU A 5 -32.87 6.65 15.16
N SER A 6 -33.96 7.43 15.13
CA SER A 6 -34.18 8.51 16.11
C SER A 6 -34.31 7.96 17.53
N THR A 7 -35.01 6.84 17.70
CA THR A 7 -35.15 6.16 19.00
C THR A 7 -33.79 5.65 19.50
N ALA A 8 -33.00 5.01 18.62
CA ALA A 8 -31.67 4.54 18.98
C ALA A 8 -30.71 5.69 19.31
N TYR A 9 -30.75 6.78 18.55
CA TYR A 9 -29.95 7.98 18.79
C TYR A 9 -30.27 8.61 20.16
N ILE A 10 -31.55 8.82 20.48
CA ILE A 10 -31.97 9.38 21.76
C ILE A 10 -31.50 8.48 22.91
N PHE A 11 -31.66 7.16 22.77
CA PHE A 11 -31.24 6.21 23.80
C PHE A 11 -29.73 6.23 24.04
N LEU A 12 -28.92 6.14 22.97
CA LEU A 12 -27.46 6.19 23.06
C LEU A 12 -26.97 7.53 23.64
N ARG A 13 -27.63 8.63 23.27
CA ARG A 13 -27.31 9.96 23.81
C ARG A 13 -27.64 10.09 25.29
N ASN A 14 -28.72 9.47 25.75
CA ASN A 14 -29.06 9.43 27.18
C ASN A 14 -28.03 8.63 27.99
N ILE A 15 -27.52 7.52 27.43
CA ILE A 15 -26.42 6.76 28.04
C ILE A 15 -25.16 7.62 28.15
N GLU A 16 -24.78 8.30 27.07
CA GLU A 16 -23.61 9.17 27.04
C GLU A 16 -23.73 10.31 28.07
N HIS A 17 -24.87 11.01 28.11
CA HIS A 17 -25.13 12.04 29.11
C HIS A 17 -25.11 11.48 30.54
N GLY A 18 -25.63 10.26 30.75
CA GLY A 18 -25.60 9.58 32.03
C GLY A 18 -24.18 9.27 32.52
N LEU A 19 -23.30 8.88 31.60
CA LEU A 19 -21.87 8.65 31.86
C LEU A 19 -21.14 9.97 32.18
N GLN A 20 -21.32 11.00 31.36
CA GLN A 20 -20.69 12.31 31.55
C GLN A 20 -21.11 12.96 32.87
N ALA A 21 -22.39 12.83 33.24
CA ALA A 21 -22.92 13.34 34.50
C ALA A 21 -22.50 12.52 35.73
N ALA A 22 -21.92 11.34 35.57
CA ALA A 22 -21.40 10.51 36.67
C ALA A 22 -19.90 10.73 36.89
N GLU A 23 -19.13 10.92 35.82
CA GLU A 23 -17.67 11.02 35.88
C GLU A 23 -17.15 12.47 35.78
N GLY A 24 -18.00 13.44 35.45
CA GLY A 24 -17.63 14.86 35.35
C GLY A 24 -16.65 15.16 34.21
N GLN A 25 -16.51 14.24 33.26
CA GLN A 25 -15.59 14.31 32.12
C GLN A 25 -16.31 13.86 30.84
N GLN A 26 -15.83 14.33 29.68
CA GLN A 26 -16.30 13.85 28.38
C GLN A 26 -15.78 12.43 28.12
N THR A 27 -16.52 11.43 28.61
CA THR A 27 -16.28 10.00 28.36
C THR A 27 -17.30 9.44 27.38
N HIS A 28 -16.85 8.55 26.50
CA HIS A 28 -17.68 7.80 25.55
C HIS A 28 -17.54 6.27 25.75
N SER A 29 -16.87 5.84 26.83
CA SER A 29 -16.64 4.43 27.14
C SER A 29 -17.49 4.02 28.34
N LEU A 30 -18.07 2.82 28.29
CA LEU A 30 -18.76 2.26 29.45
C LEU A 30 -17.76 2.02 30.58
N SER A 31 -18.16 2.33 31.82
CA SER A 31 -17.31 2.11 33.00
C SER A 31 -16.95 0.63 33.12
N ALA A 32 -15.66 0.32 33.32
CA ALA A 32 -15.18 -1.05 33.54
C ALA A 32 -15.59 -1.63 34.91
N SER A 33 -16.18 -0.83 35.80
CA SER A 33 -16.57 -1.25 37.14
C SER A 33 -18.04 -1.67 37.22
N ALA A 34 -18.32 -2.83 37.82
CA ALA A 34 -19.68 -3.31 38.05
C ALA A 34 -20.53 -2.31 38.88
N ARG A 35 -19.87 -1.54 39.76
CA ARG A 35 -20.52 -0.48 40.55
C ARG A 35 -20.97 0.70 39.68
N GLY A 36 -20.13 1.14 38.73
CA GLY A 36 -20.45 2.21 37.80
C GLY A 36 -21.61 1.85 36.87
N LEU A 37 -21.61 0.62 36.33
CA LEU A 37 -22.69 0.12 35.48
C LEU A 37 -24.04 0.01 36.20
N ARG A 38 -24.07 -0.43 37.48
CA ARG A 38 -25.32 -0.42 38.27
C ARG A 38 -25.85 0.99 38.52
N ALA A 39 -24.96 1.94 38.79
CA ALA A 39 -25.36 3.33 39.01
C ALA A 39 -25.96 3.94 37.73
N LEU A 40 -25.36 3.66 36.57
CA LEU A 40 -25.88 4.06 35.27
C LEU A 40 -27.23 3.41 34.96
N ALA A 41 -27.36 2.10 35.17
CA ALA A 41 -28.63 1.37 34.98
C ALA A 41 -29.77 2.00 35.77
N ARG A 42 -29.58 2.22 37.08
CA ARG A 42 -30.61 2.85 37.92
C ARG A 42 -30.95 4.27 37.48
N ARG A 43 -29.97 5.06 37.06
CA ARG A 43 -30.18 6.44 36.60
C ARG A 43 -30.99 6.51 35.31
N LEU A 44 -30.90 5.48 34.49
CA LEU A 44 -31.66 5.33 33.24
C LEU A 44 -32.97 4.54 33.44
N GLY A 45 -33.32 4.18 34.68
CA GLY A 45 -34.57 3.49 35.01
C GLY A 45 -34.53 1.98 34.83
N PHE A 46 -33.35 1.36 34.81
CA PHE A 46 -33.18 -0.10 34.77
C PHE A 46 -32.81 -0.66 36.15
N ASP A 47 -33.47 -1.76 36.53
CA ASP A 47 -33.24 -2.42 37.82
C ASP A 47 -31.98 -3.30 37.83
N GLU A 48 -31.64 -3.89 36.68
CA GLU A 48 -30.53 -4.83 36.48
C GLU A 48 -29.59 -4.38 35.34
N ILE A 49 -28.29 -4.69 35.47
CA ILE A 49 -27.26 -4.34 34.46
C ILE A 49 -27.52 -5.13 33.19
N GLU A 50 -27.93 -6.38 33.35
CA GLU A 50 -28.22 -7.34 32.30
C GLU A 50 -29.33 -6.81 31.38
N THR A 51 -30.35 -6.16 31.97
CA THR A 51 -31.45 -5.56 31.21
C THR A 51 -30.99 -4.33 30.44
N LEU A 52 -30.20 -3.44 31.06
CA LEU A 52 -29.60 -2.29 30.36
C LEU A 52 -28.73 -2.74 29.19
N THR A 53 -27.90 -3.77 29.41
CA THR A 53 -26.95 -4.29 28.41
C THR A 53 -27.71 -4.88 27.23
N ALA A 54 -28.73 -5.71 27.48
CA ALA A 54 -29.57 -6.28 26.42
C ALA A 54 -30.30 -5.22 25.59
N VAL A 55 -30.77 -4.13 26.21
CA VAL A 55 -31.44 -3.03 25.50
C VAL A 55 -30.44 -2.20 24.71
N LEU A 56 -29.26 -1.93 25.27
CA LEU A 56 -28.17 -1.25 24.58
C LEU A 56 -27.72 -2.04 23.35
N ASP A 57 -27.49 -3.33 23.49
CA ASP A 57 -27.09 -4.20 22.40
C ASP A 57 -28.16 -4.23 21.31
N ARG A 58 -29.44 -4.31 21.67
CA ARG A 58 -30.55 -4.22 20.70
C ARG A 58 -30.55 -2.91 19.92
N HIS A 59 -30.26 -1.78 20.57
CA HIS A 59 -30.16 -0.48 19.87
C HIS A 59 -28.92 -0.40 18.97
N ARG A 60 -27.76 -0.88 19.43
CA ARG A 60 -26.53 -0.95 18.64
C ARG A 60 -26.70 -1.88 17.44
N ASP A 61 -27.31 -3.04 17.64
CA ASP A 61 -27.64 -4.01 16.61
C ASP A 61 -28.52 -3.39 15.52
N ARG A 62 -29.55 -2.65 15.90
CA ARG A 62 -30.43 -1.97 14.95
C ARG A 62 -29.71 -0.90 14.14
N VAL A 63 -28.92 -0.04 14.79
CA VAL A 63 -28.13 0.98 14.08
C VAL A 63 -27.12 0.33 13.14
N HIS A 64 -26.47 -0.74 13.60
CA HIS A 64 -25.50 -1.49 12.81
C HIS A 64 -26.14 -2.21 11.63
N ALA A 65 -27.35 -2.76 11.78
CA ALA A 65 -28.09 -3.37 10.67
C ALA A 65 -28.50 -2.33 9.62
N VAL A 66 -28.94 -1.15 10.05
CA VAL A 66 -29.28 -0.06 9.11
C VAL A 66 -28.02 0.46 8.41
N TYR A 67 -26.89 0.57 9.11
CA TYR A 67 -25.61 0.93 8.49
C TYR A 67 -25.10 -0.16 7.54
N ALA A 68 -25.16 -1.43 7.94
CA ALA A 68 -24.76 -2.55 7.08
C ALA A 68 -25.59 -2.58 5.79
N ASN A 69 -26.91 -2.37 5.87
CA ASN A 69 -27.78 -2.29 4.71
C ASN A 69 -27.60 -0.99 3.87
N LEU A 70 -26.98 0.06 4.43
CA LEU A 70 -26.68 1.28 3.68
C LEU A 70 -25.43 1.13 2.81
N PHE A 71 -24.59 0.13 3.10
CA PHE A 71 -23.30 -0.12 2.43
C PHE A 71 -23.21 -1.53 1.82
N HIS A 72 -24.29 -2.32 1.82
CA HIS A 72 -24.36 -3.61 1.14
C HIS A 72 -25.65 -3.74 0.32
N ASP A 73 -25.48 -3.96 -0.99
CA ASP A 73 -26.48 -4.63 -1.82
C ASP A 73 -26.68 -6.07 -1.35
N GLU A 74 -27.92 -6.54 -1.46
CA GLU A 74 -28.41 -7.85 -1.03
C GLU A 74 -27.68 -9.01 -1.75
N THR A 75 -26.61 -9.53 -1.15
CA THR A 75 -26.07 -10.85 -1.51
C THR A 75 -25.97 -11.75 -0.28
N GLY A 76 -26.55 -12.94 -0.40
CA GLY A 76 -26.88 -13.92 0.62
C GLY A 76 -25.80 -14.29 1.63
N GLU A 77 -26.28 -14.64 2.82
CA GLU A 77 -25.55 -15.15 3.98
C GLU A 77 -24.71 -16.41 3.65
N GLU A 78 -23.37 -16.29 3.73
CA GLU A 78 -22.46 -17.41 4.04
C GLU A 78 -21.08 -16.95 4.60
N GLY A 79 -20.99 -15.72 5.14
CA GLY A 79 -19.73 -15.12 5.65
C GLY A 79 -19.76 -14.73 7.13
N LEU A 80 -18.57 -14.55 7.73
CA LEU A 80 -18.40 -13.97 9.07
C LEU A 80 -19.01 -12.55 9.11
N ALA A 81 -20.17 -12.41 9.75
CA ALA A 81 -20.88 -11.15 9.80
C ALA A 81 -20.07 -10.07 10.55
N GLY A 82 -20.17 -8.80 10.12
CA GLY A 82 -19.48 -7.67 10.74
C GLY A 82 -19.69 -7.56 12.26
N ARG A 83 -20.86 -7.99 12.76
CA ARG A 83 -21.13 -8.09 14.20
C ARG A 83 -20.20 -9.06 14.93
N GLU A 84 -19.97 -10.25 14.36
CA GLU A 84 -19.12 -11.26 15.00
C GLU A 84 -17.67 -10.79 15.02
N LEU A 85 -17.22 -10.18 13.93
CA LEU A 85 -15.90 -9.55 13.86
C LEU A 85 -15.78 -8.39 14.84
N PHE A 86 -16.82 -7.59 15.04
CA PHE A 86 -16.83 -6.55 16.06
C PHE A 86 -16.68 -7.14 17.48
N ARG A 87 -17.39 -8.22 17.81
CA ARG A 87 -17.26 -8.91 19.12
C ARG A 87 -15.86 -9.49 19.30
N LEU A 88 -15.27 -10.04 18.22
CA LEU A 88 -13.88 -10.47 18.22
C LEU A 88 -12.97 -9.30 18.57
N LEU A 89 -13.07 -8.17 17.86
CA LEU A 89 -12.26 -6.97 18.11
C LEU A 89 -12.48 -6.37 19.51
N ALA A 90 -13.71 -6.42 20.04
CA ALA A 90 -14.05 -5.97 21.38
C ALA A 90 -13.49 -6.87 22.50
N GLY A 91 -12.99 -8.06 22.17
CA GLY A 91 -12.46 -9.03 23.15
C GLY A 91 -13.55 -9.86 23.83
N GLU A 92 -14.77 -9.86 23.30
CA GLU A 92 -15.88 -10.70 23.79
C GLU A 92 -15.74 -12.16 23.32
N ILE A 93 -15.00 -12.37 22.23
CA ILE A 93 -14.62 -13.68 21.71
C ILE A 93 -13.14 -13.89 22.03
N ASP A 94 -12.84 -15.00 22.70
CA ASP A 94 -11.46 -15.39 23.01
C ASP A 94 -10.67 -15.78 21.74
N ASP A 95 -9.36 -15.85 21.85
CA ASP A 95 -8.51 -16.10 20.69
C ASP A 95 -8.67 -17.53 20.13
N GLU A 96 -9.08 -18.50 20.94
CA GLU A 96 -9.32 -19.88 20.47
C GLU A 96 -10.56 -19.94 19.57
N GLN A 97 -11.65 -19.35 20.02
CA GLN A 97 -12.88 -19.19 19.25
C GLN A 97 -12.65 -18.31 18.01
N GLY A 98 -11.84 -17.25 18.13
CA GLY A 98 -11.46 -16.39 17.03
C GLY A 98 -10.76 -17.16 15.90
N ARG A 99 -9.75 -17.97 16.25
CA ARG A 99 -9.04 -18.84 15.29
C ARG A 99 -9.97 -19.86 14.64
N ALA A 100 -10.83 -20.51 15.42
CA ALA A 100 -11.77 -21.50 14.91
C ALA A 100 -12.74 -20.88 13.88
N ARG A 101 -13.22 -19.66 14.13
CA ARG A 101 -14.10 -18.94 13.21
C ARG A 101 -13.40 -18.52 11.92
N LEU A 102 -12.17 -17.99 12.02
CA LEU A 102 -11.37 -17.64 10.84
C LEU A 102 -11.09 -18.88 9.97
N ALA A 103 -10.72 -20.01 10.60
CA ALA A 103 -10.53 -21.27 9.91
C ALA A 103 -11.81 -21.75 9.21
N ALA A 104 -12.97 -21.64 9.87
CA ALA A 104 -14.26 -22.00 9.29
C ALA A 104 -14.64 -21.11 8.10
N ALA A 105 -14.20 -19.84 8.08
CA ALA A 105 -14.36 -18.92 6.96
C ALA A 105 -13.30 -19.10 5.84
N GLY A 106 -12.53 -20.19 5.87
CA GLY A 106 -11.55 -20.50 4.84
C GLY A 106 -10.28 -19.65 4.88
N VAL A 107 -10.00 -18.99 6.02
CA VAL A 107 -8.75 -18.24 6.21
C VAL A 107 -7.61 -19.21 6.50
N GLU A 108 -6.61 -19.22 5.65
CA GLU A 108 -5.35 -19.92 5.89
C GLU A 108 -4.51 -19.21 6.95
N ASN A 109 -3.71 -19.96 7.71
CA ASN A 109 -2.97 -19.45 8.87
C ASN A 109 -3.81 -18.56 9.82
N PRO A 110 -4.85 -19.12 10.48
CA PRO A 110 -5.73 -18.36 11.38
C PRO A 110 -4.99 -17.64 12.51
N ASP A 111 -3.89 -18.20 13.01
CA ASP A 111 -3.05 -17.59 14.04
C ASP A 111 -2.46 -16.25 13.57
N GLY A 112 -1.79 -16.26 12.40
CA GLY A 112 -1.22 -15.04 11.82
C GLY A 112 -2.27 -14.01 11.44
N ALA A 113 -3.39 -14.46 10.88
CA ALA A 113 -4.51 -13.59 10.53
C ALA A 113 -5.13 -12.92 11.78
N LEU A 114 -5.32 -13.67 12.87
CA LEU A 114 -5.84 -13.11 14.12
C LEU A 114 -4.88 -12.07 14.71
N GLN A 115 -3.57 -12.34 14.70
CA GLN A 115 -2.56 -11.38 15.16
C GLN A 115 -2.61 -10.08 14.33
N ALA A 116 -2.71 -10.19 13.01
CA ALA A 116 -2.85 -9.05 12.12
C ALA A 116 -4.13 -8.24 12.41
N ILE A 117 -5.27 -8.92 12.60
CA ILE A 117 -6.55 -8.29 12.96
C ILE A 117 -6.43 -7.52 14.29
N ARG A 118 -5.76 -8.08 15.29
CA ARG A 118 -5.52 -7.41 16.58
C ARG A 118 -4.64 -6.17 16.41
N ALA A 119 -3.60 -6.25 15.59
CA ALA A 119 -2.72 -5.11 15.30
C ALA A 119 -3.47 -4.00 14.55
N LEU A 120 -4.34 -4.36 13.59
CA LEU A 120 -5.20 -3.43 12.86
C LEU A 120 -6.18 -2.65 13.78
N ASP A 121 -6.72 -3.30 14.83
CA ASP A 121 -7.58 -2.62 15.83
C ASP A 121 -6.79 -1.78 16.82
N ALA A 122 -5.57 -2.19 17.14
CA ALA A 122 -4.67 -1.47 18.04
C ALA A 122 -4.07 -0.21 17.39
N ALA A 123 -4.11 -0.09 16.06
CA ALA A 123 -3.58 1.04 15.32
C ALA A 123 -4.18 2.38 15.83
N PRO A 124 -3.36 3.44 16.01
CA PRO A 124 -3.81 4.69 16.58
C PRO A 124 -4.86 5.36 15.68
N ALA A 125 -6.07 5.56 16.20
CA ALA A 125 -7.18 6.19 15.51
C ALA A 125 -7.94 7.17 16.42
N GLN A 126 -8.43 8.27 15.86
CA GLN A 126 -9.39 9.13 16.56
C GLN A 126 -10.75 8.41 16.64
N GLY A 127 -11.30 8.26 17.84
CA GLY A 127 -12.58 7.58 18.06
C GLY A 127 -12.50 6.05 17.86
N ARG A 128 -11.83 5.36 18.79
CA ARG A 128 -11.58 3.89 18.75
C ARG A 128 -12.83 3.06 18.39
N SER A 129 -13.97 3.34 19.00
CA SER A 129 -15.21 2.58 18.74
C SER A 129 -15.70 2.73 17.28
N SER A 130 -15.52 3.90 16.68
CA SER A 130 -15.89 4.15 15.28
C SER A 130 -14.91 3.47 14.32
N SER A 131 -13.61 3.59 14.58
CA SER A 131 -12.57 2.90 13.82
C SER A 131 -12.75 1.38 13.84
N ARG A 132 -13.10 0.82 15.00
CA ARG A 132 -13.38 -0.61 15.16
C ARG A 132 -14.58 -1.08 14.36
N ASN A 133 -15.65 -0.29 14.31
CA ASN A 133 -16.81 -0.60 13.47
C ASN A 133 -16.42 -0.63 11.98
N LEU A 134 -15.64 0.37 11.53
CA LEU A 134 -15.14 0.42 10.15
C LEU A 134 -14.26 -0.81 9.85
N LEU A 135 -13.34 -1.15 10.76
CA LEU A 135 -12.49 -2.33 10.61
C LEU A 135 -13.30 -3.63 10.56
N ALA A 136 -14.28 -3.80 11.46
CA ALA A 136 -15.13 -5.00 11.48
C ALA A 136 -15.89 -5.18 10.15
N ASN A 137 -16.44 -4.08 9.60
CA ASN A 137 -17.13 -4.10 8.32
C ASN A 137 -16.17 -4.37 7.15
N LEU A 138 -14.98 -3.76 7.17
CA LEU A 138 -13.96 -4.00 6.15
C LEU A 138 -13.51 -5.47 6.16
N LEU A 139 -13.24 -6.04 7.34
CA LEU A 139 -12.89 -7.45 7.49
C LEU A 139 -14.01 -8.36 6.98
N ALA A 140 -15.28 -8.04 7.28
CA ALA A 140 -16.42 -8.79 6.75
C ALA A 140 -16.43 -8.77 5.21
N SER A 141 -16.23 -7.59 4.61
CA SER A 141 -16.16 -7.41 3.16
C SER A 141 -14.98 -8.19 2.53
N ILE A 142 -13.81 -8.20 3.19
CA ILE A 142 -12.64 -8.96 2.73
C ILE A 142 -12.92 -10.47 2.79
N LEU A 143 -13.51 -10.96 3.88
CA LEU A 143 -13.80 -12.38 4.04
C LEU A 143 -14.91 -12.86 3.10
N ALA A 144 -15.91 -12.01 2.83
CA ALA A 144 -17.00 -12.29 1.91
C ALA A 144 -16.63 -12.04 0.43
N THR A 145 -15.42 -11.57 0.11
CA THR A 145 -15.07 -11.25 -1.28
C THR A 145 -15.05 -12.50 -2.16
N GLU A 146 -15.66 -12.38 -3.33
CA GLU A 146 -15.60 -13.37 -4.41
C GLU A 146 -14.33 -13.23 -5.27
N ALA A 147 -13.49 -12.21 -5.00
CA ALA A 147 -12.23 -12.07 -5.69
C ALA A 147 -11.41 -13.38 -5.57
N PRO A 148 -10.67 -13.79 -6.62
CA PRO A 148 -9.92 -15.05 -6.64
C PRO A 148 -8.64 -14.94 -5.80
N LEU A 149 -8.80 -14.69 -4.50
CA LEU A 149 -7.71 -14.61 -3.55
C LEU A 149 -7.22 -16.03 -3.27
N CYS A 150 -5.92 -16.23 -3.44
CA CYS A 150 -5.26 -17.50 -3.14
C CYS A 150 -5.05 -17.67 -1.63
N ALA A 151 -4.82 -16.57 -0.90
CA ALA A 151 -4.43 -16.57 0.50
C ALA A 151 -5.01 -15.37 1.28
N ARG A 152 -6.23 -15.51 1.84
CA ARG A 152 -6.94 -14.46 2.60
C ARG A 152 -6.22 -14.05 3.89
N GLY A 153 -5.72 -15.01 4.66
CA GLY A 153 -4.93 -14.75 5.86
C GLY A 153 -3.64 -13.98 5.58
N GLN A 154 -2.95 -14.30 4.48
CA GLN A 154 -1.76 -13.58 4.06
C GLN A 154 -2.08 -12.16 3.59
N VAL A 155 -3.21 -11.96 2.91
CA VAL A 155 -3.73 -10.63 2.58
C VAL A 155 -3.93 -9.78 3.83
N LEU A 156 -4.52 -10.34 4.90
CA LEU A 156 -4.71 -9.64 6.18
C LEU A 156 -3.37 -9.25 6.84
N ILE A 157 -2.40 -10.17 6.83
CA ILE A 157 -1.05 -9.91 7.36
C ILE A 157 -0.35 -8.80 6.57
N ARG A 158 -0.51 -8.78 5.24
CA ARG A 158 0.09 -7.74 4.40
C ARG A 158 -0.65 -6.40 4.52
N LEU A 159 -1.97 -6.42 4.70
CA LEU A 159 -2.77 -5.22 4.96
C LEU A 159 -2.34 -4.53 6.26
N GLU A 160 -2.09 -5.30 7.32
CA GLU A 160 -1.55 -4.80 8.58
C GLU A 160 -0.27 -3.98 8.38
N LYS A 161 0.70 -4.49 7.60
CA LYS A 161 1.95 -3.77 7.29
C LYS A 161 1.72 -2.43 6.60
N VAL A 162 0.76 -2.37 5.67
CA VAL A 162 0.40 -1.13 4.96
C VAL A 162 -0.26 -0.13 5.92
N VAL A 163 -1.24 -0.58 6.69
CA VAL A 163 -1.99 0.26 7.63
C VAL A 163 -1.09 0.81 8.74
N ALA A 164 -0.14 0.02 9.23
CA ALA A 164 0.84 0.43 10.23
C ALA A 164 1.69 1.65 9.79
N ARG A 165 1.80 1.91 8.49
CA ARG A 165 2.56 3.02 7.90
C ARG A 165 1.71 4.15 7.32
N ALA A 166 0.43 3.91 7.04
CA ALA A 166 -0.48 4.89 6.46
C ALA A 166 -0.83 6.07 7.38
N GLY A 167 -0.60 5.96 8.69
CA GLY A 167 -0.79 7.05 9.68
C GLY A 167 -2.25 7.40 10.03
N ALA A 168 -3.23 7.05 9.20
CA ALA A 168 -4.66 7.35 9.40
C ALA A 168 -5.57 6.13 9.10
N PRO A 169 -5.54 5.06 9.93
CA PRO A 169 -6.21 3.79 9.66
C PRO A 169 -7.73 3.94 9.44
N ALA A 170 -8.42 4.75 10.26
CA ALA A 170 -9.87 4.94 10.15
C ALA A 170 -10.30 5.60 8.83
N ALA A 171 -9.48 6.51 8.28
CA ALA A 171 -9.75 7.13 6.99
C ALA A 171 -9.57 6.10 5.87
N LEU A 172 -8.48 5.33 5.91
CA LEU A 172 -8.22 4.26 4.95
C LEU A 172 -9.33 3.21 4.96
N TYR A 173 -9.78 2.75 6.14
CA TYR A 173 -10.87 1.77 6.24
C TYR A 173 -12.16 2.29 5.62
N ARG A 174 -12.47 3.58 5.82
CA ARG A 174 -13.65 4.21 5.21
C ARG A 174 -13.51 4.27 3.69
N THR A 175 -12.39 4.76 3.18
CA THR A 175 -12.12 4.83 1.73
C THR A 175 -12.23 3.46 1.08
N LEU A 176 -11.66 2.43 1.71
CA LEU A 176 -11.76 1.06 1.22
C LEU A 176 -13.19 0.50 1.29
N LEU A 177 -14.02 0.93 2.24
CA LEU A 177 -15.43 0.54 2.28
C LEU A 177 -16.29 1.28 1.25
N GLU A 178 -15.93 2.52 0.92
CA GLU A 178 -16.67 3.37 -0.04
C GLU A 178 -16.31 3.08 -1.50
N ASP A 179 -15.08 2.63 -1.78
CA ASP A 179 -14.60 2.31 -3.13
C ASP A 179 -14.30 0.81 -3.28
N ASP A 180 -15.26 0.10 -3.88
CA ASP A 180 -15.19 -1.34 -4.12
C ASP A 180 -14.06 -1.75 -5.09
N GLU A 181 -13.80 -0.93 -6.11
CA GLU A 181 -12.78 -1.25 -7.11
C GLU A 181 -11.38 -1.03 -6.54
N LEU A 182 -11.17 0.04 -5.77
CA LEU A 182 -9.93 0.26 -5.02
C LEU A 182 -9.69 -0.89 -4.04
N ARG A 183 -10.71 -1.26 -3.26
CA ARG A 183 -10.63 -2.39 -2.33
C ARG A 183 -10.26 -3.68 -3.05
N ARG A 184 -10.96 -4.02 -4.14
CA ARG A 184 -10.68 -5.22 -4.93
C ARG A 184 -9.26 -5.24 -5.48
N ARG A 185 -8.78 -4.14 -6.07
CA ARG A 185 -7.41 -4.04 -6.62
C ARG A 185 -6.35 -4.11 -5.54
N LEU A 186 -6.58 -3.48 -4.39
CA LEU A 186 -5.70 -3.59 -3.24
C LEU A 186 -5.58 -5.04 -2.78
N LEU A 187 -6.70 -5.74 -2.59
CA LEU A 187 -6.69 -7.14 -2.13
C LEU A 187 -5.96 -8.06 -3.13
N LEU A 188 -6.19 -7.90 -4.43
CA LEU A 188 -5.46 -8.64 -5.46
C LEU A 188 -3.95 -8.36 -5.42
N GLY A 189 -3.56 -7.10 -5.23
CA GLY A 189 -2.14 -6.73 -5.11
C GLY A 189 -1.49 -7.31 -3.86
N LEU A 190 -2.18 -7.28 -2.71
CA LEU A 190 -1.71 -7.89 -1.48
C LEU A 190 -1.64 -9.42 -1.58
N ASP A 191 -2.54 -10.06 -2.32
CA ASP A 191 -2.50 -11.51 -2.57
C ASP A 191 -1.30 -11.87 -3.47
N ALA A 192 -1.02 -11.03 -4.48
CA ALA A 192 0.05 -11.26 -5.47
C ALA A 192 1.45 -11.38 -4.85
N GLY A 193 1.76 -10.67 -3.76
CA GLY A 193 3.04 -10.87 -3.07
C GLY A 193 3.48 -9.75 -2.13
N ASP A 194 4.61 -10.01 -1.44
CA ASP A 194 5.15 -9.09 -0.43
C ASP A 194 5.73 -7.80 -1.03
N LEU A 195 6.18 -7.82 -2.29
CA LEU A 195 6.67 -6.64 -2.98
C LEU A 195 5.61 -5.54 -3.05
N PHE A 196 4.36 -5.92 -3.32
CA PHE A 196 3.25 -4.97 -3.45
C PHE A 196 2.94 -4.31 -2.11
N ALA A 197 2.85 -5.12 -1.05
CA ALA A 197 2.64 -4.64 0.31
C ALA A 197 3.78 -3.75 0.81
N ALA A 198 5.03 -4.13 0.52
CA ALA A 198 6.21 -3.35 0.89
C ALA A 198 6.21 -1.97 0.22
N ARG A 199 5.82 -1.88 -1.07
CA ARG A 199 5.72 -0.62 -1.79
C ARG A 199 4.63 0.29 -1.23
N LEU A 200 3.43 -0.24 -1.01
CA LEU A 200 2.33 0.54 -0.41
C LEU A 200 2.66 1.01 1.02
N ALA A 201 3.37 0.20 1.79
CA ALA A 201 3.81 0.58 3.13
C ALA A 201 4.90 1.67 3.10
N ALA A 202 5.76 1.68 2.09
CA ALA A 202 6.79 2.69 1.91
C ALA A 202 6.24 4.00 1.31
N TYR A 203 5.25 3.90 0.41
CA TYR A 203 4.67 5.01 -0.33
C TYR A 203 3.13 4.89 -0.33
N PRO A 204 2.44 5.33 0.74
CA PRO A 204 0.98 5.23 0.86
C PRO A 204 0.20 5.93 -0.27
N GLU A 205 0.78 6.97 -0.89
CA GLU A 205 0.24 7.65 -2.06
C GLU A 205 0.04 6.73 -3.27
N LEU A 206 0.66 5.55 -3.28
CA LEU A 206 0.48 4.56 -4.34
C LEU A 206 -0.93 3.98 -4.42
N LEU A 207 -1.73 4.11 -3.36
CA LEU A 207 -3.14 3.71 -3.36
C LEU A 207 -3.92 4.38 -4.50
N ASP A 208 -3.64 5.64 -4.79
CA ASP A 208 -4.33 6.41 -5.84
C ASP A 208 -4.06 5.85 -7.24
N PHE A 209 -2.94 5.15 -7.43
CA PHE A 209 -2.61 4.54 -8.72
C PHE A 209 -3.24 3.18 -8.93
N LEU A 210 -3.82 2.56 -7.90
CA LEU A 210 -4.51 1.28 -8.06
C LEU A 210 -5.64 1.39 -9.07
N THR A 211 -6.41 2.47 -9.04
CA THR A 211 -7.58 2.70 -9.91
C THR A 211 -7.26 3.58 -11.13
N ALA A 212 -5.99 3.88 -11.37
CA ALA A 212 -5.58 4.73 -12.49
C ALA A 212 -5.95 4.13 -13.85
N VAL A 213 -6.08 5.03 -14.84
CA VAL A 213 -6.38 4.68 -16.23
C VAL A 213 -5.15 4.11 -16.91
N ASP A 214 -5.34 2.99 -17.61
CA ASP A 214 -4.30 2.37 -18.42
C ASP A 214 -3.89 3.30 -19.58
N LEU A 215 -2.60 3.63 -19.64
CA LEU A 215 -2.03 4.41 -20.73
C LEU A 215 -1.58 3.48 -21.86
N ASP A 216 -1.72 3.92 -23.11
CA ASP A 216 -1.01 3.29 -24.22
C ASP A 216 0.51 3.46 -24.07
N ARG A 217 1.28 2.79 -24.91
CA ARG A 217 2.74 2.75 -24.79
C ARG A 217 3.39 4.13 -24.91
N ASP A 218 2.91 5.00 -25.80
CA ASP A 218 3.56 6.28 -26.08
C ASP A 218 3.16 7.34 -25.03
N ALA A 219 1.88 7.33 -24.61
CA ALA A 219 1.42 8.12 -23.48
C ALA A 219 2.14 7.70 -22.19
N PHE A 220 2.31 6.39 -21.97
CA PHE A 220 3.05 5.87 -20.83
C PHE A 220 4.52 6.30 -20.87
N ARG A 221 5.21 6.19 -22.02
CA ARG A 221 6.60 6.69 -22.19
C ARG A 221 6.69 8.16 -21.82
N THR A 222 5.77 8.97 -22.34
CA THR A 222 5.76 10.42 -22.10
C THR A 222 5.59 10.74 -20.63
N ALA A 223 4.69 10.04 -19.93
CA ALA A 223 4.46 10.21 -18.50
C ALA A 223 5.70 9.82 -17.67
N VAL A 224 6.32 8.67 -17.97
CA VAL A 224 7.53 8.20 -17.27
C VAL A 224 8.70 9.17 -17.48
N VAL A 225 8.93 9.63 -18.72
CA VAL A 225 9.98 10.62 -19.01
C VAL A 225 9.73 11.89 -18.21
N ALA A 226 8.52 12.44 -18.26
CA ALA A 226 8.17 13.66 -17.53
C ALA A 226 8.40 13.52 -16.01
N ALA A 227 8.07 12.37 -15.45
CA ALA A 227 8.26 12.08 -14.03
C ALA A 227 9.75 12.07 -13.61
N PHE A 228 10.63 11.50 -14.45
CA PHE A 228 12.08 11.57 -14.22
C PHE A 228 12.64 12.98 -14.45
N GLU A 229 12.15 13.73 -15.45
CA GLU A 229 12.57 15.12 -15.66
C GLU A 229 12.26 16.01 -14.47
N GLU A 230 11.09 15.82 -13.85
CA GLU A 230 10.69 16.57 -12.67
C GLU A 230 11.66 16.34 -11.50
N VAL A 231 12.15 15.10 -11.34
CA VAL A 231 13.19 14.79 -10.35
C VAL A 231 14.50 15.53 -10.65
N ILE A 232 14.92 15.55 -11.92
CA ILE A 232 16.15 16.22 -12.33
C ILE A 232 16.05 17.73 -12.12
N ALA A 233 14.93 18.33 -12.52
CA ALA A 233 14.68 19.77 -12.42
C ALA A 233 14.60 20.29 -10.98
N ASN A 234 14.13 19.45 -10.05
CA ASN A 234 13.98 19.82 -8.64
C ASN A 234 15.22 19.56 -7.77
N GLY A 235 16.22 18.84 -8.30
CA GLY A 235 17.47 18.55 -7.58
C GLY A 235 18.58 19.55 -7.93
N ASP A 236 19.13 20.21 -6.91
CA ASP A 236 20.20 21.21 -7.08
C ASP A 236 21.53 20.60 -7.54
N ASP A 237 21.79 19.34 -7.17
CA ASP A 237 23.02 18.62 -7.46
C ASP A 237 22.77 17.11 -7.61
N LEU A 238 23.79 16.36 -8.07
CA LEU A 238 23.65 14.92 -8.24
C LEU A 238 23.29 14.17 -6.93
N PRO A 239 23.94 14.40 -5.77
CA PRO A 239 23.57 13.77 -4.50
C PRO A 239 22.11 13.95 -4.08
N SER A 240 21.52 15.14 -4.25
CA SER A 240 20.12 15.40 -3.89
C SER A 240 19.11 14.66 -4.78
N ARG A 241 19.51 14.21 -5.97
CA ARG A 241 18.65 13.47 -6.91
C ARG A 241 18.53 11.98 -6.59
N PHE A 242 19.43 11.39 -5.80
CA PHE A 242 19.44 9.94 -5.54
C PHE A 242 18.12 9.41 -4.96
N ASP A 243 17.60 10.03 -3.91
CA ASP A 243 16.41 9.54 -3.20
C ASP A 243 15.13 9.73 -4.02
N PRO A 244 14.88 10.92 -4.62
CA PRO A 244 13.76 11.11 -5.53
C PRO A 244 13.80 10.20 -6.76
N PHE A 245 14.98 9.94 -7.33
CA PHE A 245 15.13 9.08 -8.51
C PHE A 245 14.70 7.63 -8.22
N ARG A 246 15.10 7.10 -7.06
CA ARG A 246 14.65 5.77 -6.61
C ARG A 246 13.15 5.73 -6.34
N ARG A 247 12.63 6.76 -5.68
CA ARG A 247 11.19 6.87 -5.39
C ARG A 247 10.39 6.87 -6.69
N ILE A 248 10.77 7.68 -7.69
CA ILE A 248 10.00 7.74 -8.93
C ILE A 248 10.09 6.44 -9.73
N LYS A 249 11.26 5.79 -9.79
CA LYS A 249 11.41 4.44 -10.37
C LYS A 249 10.45 3.44 -9.73
N ALA A 250 10.39 3.40 -8.40
CA ALA A 250 9.49 2.51 -7.67
C ALA A 250 8.00 2.82 -7.93
N ILE A 251 7.64 4.10 -8.04
CA ILE A 251 6.28 4.54 -8.37
C ILE A 251 5.89 4.08 -9.78
N GLU A 252 6.74 4.31 -10.78
CA GLU A 252 6.43 3.92 -12.16
C GLU A 252 6.34 2.40 -12.33
N GLU A 253 7.23 1.63 -11.70
CA GLU A 253 7.09 0.16 -11.68
C GLU A 253 5.81 -0.28 -10.96
N PHE A 254 5.40 0.38 -9.88
CA PHE A 254 4.16 0.05 -9.19
C PHE A 254 2.94 0.29 -10.07
N LYS A 255 2.88 1.41 -10.81
CA LYS A 255 1.79 1.69 -11.76
C LYS A 255 1.65 0.56 -12.79
N VAL A 256 2.77 0.06 -13.31
CA VAL A 256 2.81 -1.06 -14.26
C VAL A 256 2.30 -2.36 -13.62
N LEU A 257 2.67 -2.64 -12.37
CA LEU A 257 2.13 -3.79 -11.62
C LEU A 257 0.64 -3.65 -11.33
N ALA A 258 0.17 -2.46 -10.96
CA ALA A 258 -1.23 -2.17 -10.68
C ALA A 258 -2.11 -2.35 -11.93
N GLU A 259 -1.63 -1.88 -13.08
CA GLU A 259 -2.27 -2.15 -14.38
C GLU A 259 -2.32 -3.65 -14.67
N TRP A 260 -1.27 -4.41 -14.38
CA TRP A 260 -1.25 -5.86 -14.63
C TRP A 260 -2.32 -6.61 -13.82
N LEU A 261 -2.66 -6.16 -12.60
CA LEU A 261 -3.74 -6.73 -11.78
C LEU A 261 -5.12 -6.63 -12.44
N THR A 262 -5.28 -5.84 -13.50
CA THR A 262 -6.52 -5.78 -14.30
C THR A 262 -6.67 -6.95 -15.30
N GLY A 263 -5.76 -7.93 -15.25
CA GLY A 263 -5.80 -9.13 -16.11
C GLY A 263 -5.07 -8.96 -17.44
N ARG A 264 -4.08 -8.06 -17.50
CA ARG A 264 -3.28 -7.83 -18.71
C ARG A 264 -2.29 -8.98 -18.95
N ARG A 265 -1.85 -9.10 -20.21
CA ARG A 265 -0.85 -10.11 -20.61
C ARG A 265 0.51 -9.80 -20.02
N LEU A 266 1.23 -10.83 -19.60
CA LEU A 266 2.59 -10.73 -19.07
C LEU A 266 3.55 -9.99 -20.02
N SER A 267 3.41 -10.19 -21.34
CA SER A 267 4.24 -9.50 -22.33
C SER A 267 4.10 -7.98 -22.31
N LEU A 268 2.91 -7.44 -21.96
CA LEU A 268 2.70 -6.00 -21.84
C LEU A 268 3.34 -5.46 -20.55
N LEU A 269 3.26 -6.23 -19.46
CA LEU A 269 3.95 -5.92 -18.21
C LEU A 269 5.47 -5.82 -18.47
N ASN A 270 6.05 -6.83 -19.12
CA ASN A 270 7.48 -6.84 -19.42
C ASN A 270 7.89 -5.66 -20.30
N ASP A 271 7.12 -5.36 -21.35
CA ASP A 271 7.40 -4.24 -22.23
C ASP A 271 7.41 -2.89 -21.51
N LYS A 272 6.43 -2.66 -20.63
CA LYS A 272 6.35 -1.43 -19.84
C LYS A 272 7.44 -1.34 -18.78
N LEU A 273 7.80 -2.45 -18.13
CA LEU A 273 8.94 -2.47 -17.20
C LEU A 273 10.27 -2.18 -17.92
N SER A 274 10.48 -2.75 -19.11
CA SER A 274 11.63 -2.42 -19.95
C SER A 274 11.65 -0.94 -20.34
N LEU A 275 10.49 -0.36 -20.69
CA LEU A 275 10.37 1.06 -20.99
C LEU A 275 10.73 1.95 -19.79
N VAL A 276 10.30 1.58 -18.57
CA VAL A 276 10.68 2.29 -17.34
C VAL A 276 12.20 2.25 -17.14
N ALA A 277 12.84 1.11 -17.39
CA ALA A 277 14.29 0.98 -17.31
C ALA A 277 15.01 1.82 -18.38
N ASP A 278 14.56 1.81 -19.63
CA ASP A 278 15.11 2.65 -20.70
C ASP A 278 15.04 4.13 -20.33
N CYS A 279 13.86 4.61 -19.89
CA CYS A 279 13.66 5.99 -19.48
C CYS A 279 14.52 6.35 -18.25
N ALA A 280 14.69 5.43 -17.31
CA ALA A 280 15.56 5.64 -16.15
C ALA A 280 17.04 5.75 -16.57
N ILE A 281 17.53 4.92 -17.48
CA ILE A 281 18.91 5.00 -17.98
C ILE A 281 19.14 6.33 -18.72
N GLU A 282 18.22 6.70 -19.62
CA GLU A 282 18.27 7.97 -20.35
C GLU A 282 18.25 9.18 -19.40
N ALA A 283 17.38 9.16 -18.39
CA ALA A 283 17.28 10.22 -17.39
C ALA A 283 18.52 10.29 -16.49
N ALA A 284 19.04 9.15 -16.03
CA ALA A 284 20.23 9.10 -15.19
C ALA A 284 21.46 9.67 -15.92
N ALA A 285 21.62 9.33 -17.20
CA ALA A 285 22.69 9.89 -18.00
C ALA A 285 22.60 11.41 -18.17
N ARG A 286 21.41 11.94 -18.44
CA ARG A 286 21.19 13.39 -18.55
C ARG A 286 21.41 14.10 -17.20
N ALA A 287 20.93 13.51 -16.11
CA ALA A 287 21.15 14.01 -14.76
C ALA A 287 22.64 14.07 -14.39
N VAL A 288 23.41 13.03 -14.72
CA VAL A 288 24.85 13.01 -14.46
C VAL A 288 25.58 13.99 -15.38
N ALA A 289 25.20 14.08 -16.66
CA ALA A 289 25.86 14.95 -17.62
C ALA A 289 25.73 16.44 -17.28
N SER A 290 24.66 16.85 -16.59
CA SER A 290 24.49 18.24 -16.14
C SER A 290 25.51 18.65 -15.09
N ASP A 291 25.93 17.73 -14.22
CA ASP A 291 26.84 17.98 -13.09
C ASP A 291 28.28 17.56 -13.40
N LEU A 292 28.44 16.48 -14.15
CA LEU A 292 29.69 15.82 -14.48
C LEU A 292 29.65 15.40 -15.96
N PRO A 293 29.95 16.30 -16.91
CA PRO A 293 29.94 15.96 -18.32
C PRO A 293 30.98 14.86 -18.64
N PRO A 294 30.71 13.99 -19.63
CA PRO A 294 31.57 12.85 -19.95
C PRO A 294 32.98 13.28 -20.39
N THR A 295 33.11 14.44 -21.04
CA THR A 295 34.39 15.07 -21.38
C THR A 295 34.32 16.58 -21.19
N PRO A 296 35.45 17.26 -20.89
CA PRO A 296 35.48 18.73 -20.72
C PRO A 296 34.97 19.50 -21.94
N ASP A 297 35.18 18.96 -23.14
CA ASP A 297 34.80 19.59 -24.42
C ASP A 297 33.41 19.15 -24.91
N ALA A 298 32.65 18.38 -24.12
CA ALA A 298 31.31 17.95 -24.50
C ALA A 298 30.36 19.15 -24.51
N THR A 299 30.11 19.72 -25.69
CA THR A 299 29.09 20.75 -25.90
C THR A 299 27.67 20.16 -25.98
N ASP A 300 27.58 18.85 -26.23
CA ASP A 300 26.34 18.09 -26.29
C ASP A 300 26.47 16.86 -25.38
N PRO A 301 25.64 16.73 -24.33
CA PRO A 301 25.68 15.60 -23.41
C PRO A 301 25.30 14.26 -24.07
N ASP A 302 24.61 14.27 -25.22
CA ASP A 302 24.26 13.07 -25.99
C ASP A 302 25.32 12.70 -27.03
N ALA A 303 26.33 13.56 -27.23
CA ALA A 303 27.36 13.33 -28.24
C ALA A 303 28.46 12.38 -27.73
N GLY A 304 28.69 11.30 -28.49
CA GLY A 304 29.90 10.50 -28.40
C GLY A 304 29.87 9.37 -27.37
N TRP A 305 28.70 8.93 -26.91
CA TRP A 305 28.56 7.70 -26.14
C TRP A 305 27.22 7.00 -26.39
N THR A 306 27.11 5.73 -26.00
CA THR A 306 25.94 4.86 -26.21
C THR A 306 25.89 3.79 -25.13
N VAL A 307 24.70 3.46 -24.65
CA VAL A 307 24.45 2.30 -23.77
C VAL A 307 23.81 1.20 -24.59
N PHE A 308 24.39 0.01 -24.56
CA PHE A 308 23.76 -1.20 -25.05
C PHE A 308 23.12 -1.94 -23.88
N ALA A 309 21.80 -2.09 -23.94
CA ALA A 309 21.07 -3.00 -23.10
C ALA A 309 21.12 -4.41 -23.68
N LEU A 310 21.60 -5.37 -22.89
CA LEU A 310 21.67 -6.79 -23.23
C LEU A 310 20.65 -7.57 -22.39
N GLY A 311 20.69 -8.90 -22.50
CA GLY A 311 19.85 -9.78 -21.68
C GLY A 311 18.36 -9.49 -21.79
N LYS A 312 17.68 -9.47 -20.64
CA LYS A 312 16.22 -9.25 -20.57
C LYS A 312 15.79 -7.85 -20.95
N LEU A 313 16.61 -6.83 -20.64
CA LEU A 313 16.30 -5.47 -21.06
C LEU A 313 16.39 -5.37 -22.59
N GLY A 314 17.46 -5.92 -23.18
CA GLY A 314 17.64 -5.97 -24.63
C GLY A 314 16.55 -6.75 -25.38
N SER A 315 15.97 -7.79 -24.78
CA SER A 315 14.83 -8.54 -25.35
C SER A 315 13.45 -7.97 -25.01
N ARG A 316 13.37 -6.91 -24.20
CA ARG A 316 12.12 -6.31 -23.67
C ARG A 316 11.28 -7.27 -22.82
N GLU A 317 11.96 -8.12 -22.06
CA GLU A 317 11.37 -9.15 -21.19
C GLU A 317 11.67 -8.89 -19.71
N LEU A 318 11.83 -7.62 -19.32
CA LEU A 318 12.26 -7.25 -17.98
C LEU A 318 11.18 -7.59 -16.94
N THR A 319 11.60 -8.10 -15.78
CA THR A 319 10.76 -8.26 -14.59
C THR A 319 11.27 -7.35 -13.47
N VAL A 320 10.47 -7.13 -12.42
CA VAL A 320 10.79 -6.18 -11.34
C VAL A 320 12.10 -6.49 -10.59
N HIS A 321 12.57 -7.74 -10.62
CA HIS A 321 13.82 -8.19 -10.00
C HIS A 321 14.88 -8.59 -11.02
N SER A 322 14.79 -8.09 -12.25
CA SER A 322 15.79 -8.37 -13.27
C SER A 322 16.97 -7.40 -13.16
N ASP A 323 18.17 -7.95 -13.28
CA ASP A 323 19.39 -7.17 -13.45
C ASP A 323 19.37 -6.42 -14.79
N LEU A 324 20.07 -5.29 -14.84
CA LEU A 324 20.31 -4.54 -16.06
C LEU A 324 21.69 -4.89 -16.61
N ASP A 325 21.71 -5.73 -17.64
CA ASP A 325 22.93 -6.05 -18.40
C ASP A 325 23.30 -4.88 -19.31
N LEU A 326 24.24 -4.02 -18.89
CA LEU A 326 24.59 -2.78 -19.61
C LEU A 326 26.05 -2.77 -20.10
N VAL A 327 26.25 -2.34 -21.34
CA VAL A 327 27.58 -2.03 -21.91
C VAL A 327 27.62 -0.59 -22.36
N PHE A 328 28.55 0.18 -21.80
CA PHE A 328 28.77 1.58 -22.17
C PHE A 328 29.87 1.66 -23.22
N VAL A 329 29.59 2.34 -24.32
CA VAL A 329 30.52 2.59 -25.42
C VAL A 329 30.66 4.10 -25.59
N TYR A 330 31.89 4.57 -25.78
CA TYR A 330 32.15 5.98 -26.11
C TYR A 330 33.01 6.07 -27.38
N ALA A 331 32.83 7.16 -28.10
CA ALA A 331 33.62 7.51 -29.28
C ALA A 331 34.88 8.27 -28.84
N GLY A 332 36.05 7.77 -29.20
CA GLY A 332 37.33 8.42 -28.92
C GLY A 332 38.51 7.48 -29.09
N GLU A 333 39.71 8.05 -29.03
CA GLU A 333 40.95 7.29 -28.99
C GLU A 333 41.23 6.82 -27.54
N THR A 334 41.71 5.59 -27.37
CA THR A 334 42.05 5.01 -26.06
C THR A 334 43.37 5.52 -25.49
N THR A 335 44.10 6.33 -26.25
CA THR A 335 45.42 6.88 -25.91
C THR A 335 45.35 8.08 -24.98
N ASP A 336 44.19 8.75 -24.88
CA ASP A 336 43.97 9.86 -23.96
C ASP A 336 43.46 9.36 -22.59
N ALA A 337 44.39 9.22 -21.65
CA ALA A 337 44.10 8.74 -20.30
C ALA A 337 43.18 9.67 -19.50
N ALA A 338 43.25 10.99 -19.72
CA ALA A 338 42.41 11.95 -18.99
C ALA A 338 40.96 11.86 -19.48
N ARG A 339 40.76 11.76 -20.80
CA ARG A 339 39.45 11.54 -21.41
C ARG A 339 38.84 10.21 -20.99
N PHE A 340 39.63 9.13 -21.00
CA PHE A 340 39.18 7.82 -20.51
C PHE A 340 38.71 7.88 -19.05
N GLN A 341 39.47 8.54 -18.17
CA GLN A 341 39.07 8.74 -16.77
C GLN A 341 37.79 9.57 -16.62
N GLY A 342 37.56 10.56 -17.50
CA GLY A 342 36.31 11.33 -17.55
C GLY A 342 35.10 10.43 -17.81
N HIS A 343 35.15 9.63 -18.88
CA HIS A 343 34.09 8.66 -19.21
C HIS A 343 33.90 7.62 -18.09
N GLN A 344 34.98 7.13 -17.47
CA GLN A 344 34.87 6.18 -16.37
C GLN A 344 34.15 6.78 -15.15
N LYS A 345 34.43 8.04 -14.80
CA LYS A 345 33.73 8.75 -13.72
C LYS A 345 32.27 9.00 -14.06
N PHE A 346 31.98 9.37 -15.30
CA PHE A 346 30.61 9.55 -15.82
C PHE A 346 29.78 8.26 -15.72
N VAL A 347 30.30 7.15 -16.26
CA VAL A 347 29.64 5.84 -16.19
C VAL A 347 29.44 5.39 -14.75
N ARG A 348 30.44 5.62 -13.88
CA ARG A 348 30.32 5.29 -12.46
C ARG A 348 29.23 6.11 -11.76
N ALA A 349 29.12 7.40 -12.06
CA ALA A 349 28.07 8.24 -11.50
C ALA A 349 26.66 7.81 -11.98
N ILE A 350 26.51 7.37 -13.23
CA ILE A 350 25.27 6.77 -13.73
C ILE A 350 24.95 5.48 -12.95
N TYR A 351 25.95 4.61 -12.79
CA TYR A 351 25.81 3.39 -12.01
C TYR A 351 25.34 3.71 -10.59
N ASP A 352 25.99 4.65 -9.90
CA ASP A 352 25.67 4.99 -8.52
C ASP A 352 24.23 5.55 -8.40
N LEU A 353 23.79 6.38 -9.35
CA LEU A 353 22.42 6.94 -9.36
C LEU A 353 21.35 5.86 -9.57
N LEU A 354 21.62 4.86 -10.43
CA LEU A 354 20.71 3.77 -10.74
C LEU A 354 20.74 2.62 -9.70
N SER A 355 21.92 2.33 -9.15
CA SER A 355 22.24 1.23 -8.24
C SER A 355 22.75 1.81 -6.92
N ASN A 356 21.90 1.94 -5.91
CA ASN A 356 22.37 2.31 -4.57
C ASN A 356 21.99 1.25 -3.52
N PHE A 357 22.96 0.94 -2.66
CA PHE A 357 23.03 -0.23 -1.79
C PHE A 357 22.20 -0.15 -0.50
N PHE A 358 21.49 0.95 -0.26
CA PHE A 358 20.87 1.17 1.05
C PHE A 358 19.45 0.62 1.19
N TYR A 359 18.77 0.25 0.08
CA TYR A 359 17.39 -0.25 0.10
C TYR A 359 17.10 -1.26 -1.03
N ASP A 360 16.73 -2.49 -0.68
CA ASP A 360 16.78 -3.68 -1.56
C ASP A 360 15.84 -3.71 -2.78
N TRP A 361 14.81 -2.86 -2.88
CA TRP A 361 13.76 -3.01 -3.93
C TRP A 361 13.52 -1.77 -4.80
N SER A 362 14.17 -0.65 -4.51
CA SER A 362 13.93 0.63 -5.21
C SER A 362 15.05 1.02 -6.19
N SER A 363 16.09 0.21 -6.30
CA SER A 363 17.21 0.39 -7.24
C SER A 363 17.25 -0.74 -8.27
N TYR A 364 18.04 -0.54 -9.33
CA TYR A 364 18.41 -1.62 -10.25
C TYR A 364 19.71 -2.27 -9.78
N GLU A 365 19.81 -3.59 -9.92
CA GLU A 365 21.10 -4.27 -9.92
C GLU A 365 21.66 -4.17 -11.35
N ILE A 366 22.88 -3.64 -11.50
CA ILE A 366 23.49 -3.44 -12.81
C ILE A 366 24.61 -4.45 -13.00
N ASP A 367 24.51 -5.24 -14.06
CA ASP A 367 25.56 -6.16 -14.49
C ASP A 367 26.31 -5.58 -15.70
N THR A 368 27.61 -5.37 -15.53
CA THR A 368 28.51 -4.90 -16.61
C THR A 368 29.49 -5.98 -17.07
N ARG A 369 29.31 -7.25 -16.66
CA ARG A 369 30.24 -8.36 -16.94
C ARG A 369 30.28 -8.78 -18.41
N LEU A 370 29.26 -8.43 -19.19
CA LEU A 370 29.19 -8.76 -20.62
C LEU A 370 30.02 -7.82 -21.52
N ARG A 371 30.69 -6.82 -20.95
CA ARG A 371 31.63 -5.97 -21.70
C ARG A 371 32.86 -6.77 -22.18
N PRO A 372 33.58 -6.31 -23.23
CA PRO A 372 34.83 -6.94 -23.66
C PRO A 372 35.80 -7.13 -22.50
N GLU A 373 36.46 -8.30 -22.43
CA GLU A 373 37.38 -8.68 -21.33
C GLU A 373 36.72 -8.82 -19.93
N GLY A 374 35.39 -8.71 -19.85
CA GLY A 374 34.61 -8.93 -18.65
C GLY A 374 35.04 -8.03 -17.49
N LYS A 375 35.25 -8.59 -16.29
CA LYS A 375 35.68 -7.83 -15.11
C LYS A 375 37.07 -7.19 -15.24
N MET A 376 37.90 -7.68 -16.17
CA MET A 376 39.27 -7.21 -16.37
C MET A 376 39.36 -6.01 -17.31
N GLY A 377 38.30 -5.74 -18.08
CA GLY A 377 38.20 -4.64 -19.03
C GLY A 377 37.51 -3.39 -18.50
#